data_AF-A0A959EXC8-F1
#
_entry.id   AF-A0A959EXC8-F1
#
_cell.length_a   1.000
_cell.length_b   1.000
_cell.length_c   1.000
_cell.angle_alpha   90.00
_cell.angle_beta   90.00
_cell.angle_gamma   90.00
#
_symmetry.space_group_name_H-M   'P 1'
#
loop_
_entity.id
_entity.type
_entity.pdbx_description
1 polymer ?
#
loop_
_entity_poly.entity_id
_entity_poly.type
_entity_poly.pdbx_seq_one_letter_code
_entity_poly.pdbx_strand_id
1 'polypeptide(L)' 'FAGILLFMSLITGQFGKLPTEQDLRQVSNYLATEVYAADSTLLGRYYFENRSRTRYRQISPHF' A
#
# COMPACT_ATOMS: atom_id res chain seq x y z
N PHE A 1 -6.95 0.61 31.96
CA PHE A 1 -5.50 0.62 32.23
C PHE A 1 -4.67 0.24 31.01
N ALA A 2 -4.86 -0.94 30.41
CA ALA A 2 -4.09 -1.38 29.23
C ALA A 2 -4.15 -0.41 28.02
N GLY A 3 -5.33 0.14 27.70
CA GLY A 3 -5.47 1.11 26.60
C GLY A 3 -4.71 2.42 26.82
N ILE A 4 -4.61 2.90 28.07
CA ILE A 4 -3.85 4.11 28.42
C ILE A 4 -2.36 3.83 28.27
N LEU A 5 -1.89 2.66 28.74
CA LEU A 5 -0.50 2.24 28.57
C LEU A 5 -0.11 2.11 27.09
N LEU A 6 -1.00 1.55 26.27
CA LEU A 6 -0.80 1.46 24.82
C LEU A 6 -0.70 2.85 24.19
N PHE A 7 -1.62 3.75 24.52
CA PHE A 7 -1.64 5.10 23.97
C PHE A 7 -0.38 5.90 24.33
N MET A 8 0.09 5.79 25.59
CA MET A 8 1.35 6.42 26.02
C MET A 8 2.55 5.86 25.24
N SER A 9 2.59 4.55 24.99
CA SER A 9 3.64 3.90 24.20
C SER A 9 3.69 4.35 22.74
N LEU A 10 2.51 4.64 22.15
CA LEU A 10 2.42 5.20 20.80
C LEU A 10 2.94 6.64 20.74
N ILE A 11 2.57 7.48 21.71
CA ILE A 11 3.00 8.89 21.75
C ILE A 11 4.51 9.00 21.97
N THR A 12 5.08 8.16 22.82
CA THR A 12 6.53 8.14 23.07
C THR A 12 7.34 7.53 21.93
N GLY A 13 6.68 6.99 20.89
CA GLY A 13 7.34 6.48 19.69
C GLY A 13 8.06 5.15 19.89
N GLN A 14 7.66 4.34 20.88
CA GLN A 14 8.25 3.01 21.14
C GLN A 14 8.12 2.06 19.94
N PHE A 15 7.13 2.30 19.07
CA PHE A 15 6.89 1.56 17.83
C PHE A 15 7.42 2.28 16.58
N GLY A 16 8.20 3.34 16.75
CA GLY A 16 8.69 4.21 15.68
C GLY A 16 7.91 5.53 15.58
N LYS A 17 8.29 6.36 14.60
CA LYS A 17 7.66 7.65 14.35
C LYS A 17 6.27 7.44 13.78
N LEU A 18 5.27 8.09 14.37
CA LEU A 18 3.95 8.21 13.77
C LEU A 18 4.07 8.98 12.44
N PRO A 19 3.57 8.43 11.33
CA PRO A 19 3.58 9.13 10.05
C PRO A 19 2.73 10.39 10.15
N THR A 20 3.18 11.45 9.51
CA THR A 20 2.42 12.69 9.39
C THR A 20 1.34 12.56 8.31
N GLU A 21 0.39 13.47 8.34
CA GLU A 21 -0.60 13.65 7.27
C GLU A 21 0.02 13.78 5.87
N GLN A 22 1.21 14.39 5.77
CA GLN A 22 1.93 14.51 4.50
C GLN A 22 2.51 13.16 4.07
N ASP A 23 3.12 12.42 5.00
CA ASP A 23 3.65 11.08 4.73
C ASP A 23 2.55 10.14 4.22
N LEU A 24 1.37 10.19 4.85
CA LEU A 24 0.21 9.38 4.45
C LEU A 24 -0.30 9.74 3.05
N ARG A 25 -0.29 11.03 2.69
CA ARG A 25 -0.68 11.48 1.34
C ARG A 25 0.35 11.10 0.28
N GLN A 26 1.63 11.02 0.65
CA GLN A 26 2.72 10.68 -0.25
C GLN A 26 2.96 9.16 -0.36
N VAL A 27 2.11 8.32 0.25
CA VAL A 27 2.15 6.87 0.04
C VAL A 27 1.87 6.56 -1.42
N SER A 28 2.95 6.36 -2.18
CA SER A 28 2.92 5.90 -3.55
C SER A 28 2.94 4.37 -3.54
N ASN A 29 1.88 3.75 -4.05
CA ASN A 29 1.90 2.33 -4.34
C ASN A 29 2.55 2.14 -5.71
N TYR A 30 3.70 1.46 -5.77
CA TYR A 30 4.32 1.09 -7.04
C TYR A 30 3.36 0.18 -7.82
N LEU A 31 2.73 0.74 -8.84
CA LEU A 31 1.90 -0.01 -9.78
C LEU A 31 2.75 -0.47 -10.96
N ALA A 32 2.46 -1.68 -11.45
CA ALA A 32 3.05 -2.15 -12.70
C ALA A 32 2.66 -1.23 -13.86
N THR A 33 3.64 -0.90 -14.71
CA THR A 33 3.41 -0.23 -15.99
C THR A 33 2.96 -1.27 -17.01
N GLU A 34 1.84 -1.04 -17.68
CA GLU A 34 1.33 -1.90 -18.75
C GLU A 34 1.77 -1.35 -20.11
N VAL A 35 2.42 -2.18 -20.91
CA VAL A 35 2.93 -1.84 -22.25
C VAL A 35 1.94 -2.37 -23.28
N TYR A 36 1.40 -1.49 -24.12
CA TYR A 36 0.43 -1.81 -25.16
C TYR A 36 1.02 -1.62 -26.57
N ALA A 37 0.63 -2.49 -27.49
CA ALA A 37 0.90 -2.32 -28.92
C ALA A 37 -0.04 -1.25 -29.53
N ALA A 38 0.26 -0.81 -30.76
CA ALA A 38 -0.51 0.21 -31.46
C ALA A 38 -1.98 -0.20 -31.74
N ASP A 39 -2.24 -1.51 -31.74
CA ASP A 39 -3.57 -2.13 -31.85
C ASP A 39 -4.29 -2.25 -30.50
N SER A 40 -3.72 -1.69 -29.42
CA SER A 40 -4.20 -1.80 -28.03
C SER A 40 -4.06 -3.20 -27.40
N THR A 41 -3.29 -4.11 -27.99
CA THR A 41 -3.01 -5.42 -27.39
C THR A 41 -1.97 -5.28 -26.25
N LEU A 42 -2.22 -5.89 -25.09
CA LEU A 42 -1.27 -5.90 -23.96
C LEU A 42 -0.05 -6.76 -24.30
N LEU A 43 1.14 -6.13 -24.39
CA LEU A 43 2.41 -6.80 -24.68
C LEU A 43 3.07 -7.33 -23.41
N GLY A 44 2.89 -6.65 -22.28
CA GLY A 44 3.51 -7.05 -21.02
C GLY A 44 3.38 -6.02 -19.92
N ARG A 45 3.87 -6.39 -18.73
CA ARG A 45 3.91 -5.54 -17.55
C ARG A 45 5.34 -5.38 -17.08
N TYR A 46 5.77 -4.13 -16.88
CA TYR A 46 7.07 -3.79 -16.30
C TYR A 46 6.85 -3.20 -14.91
N TYR A 47 7.50 -3.77 -13.90
CA TYR A 47 7.33 -3.34 -12.52
C TYR A 47 8.64 -3.43 -11.74
N PHE A 48 8.85 -2.49 -10.82
CA PHE A 48 9.94 -2.55 -9.84
C PHE A 48 9.62 -3.54 -8.71
N GLU A 49 8.35 -3.58 -8.28
CA GLU A 49 7.81 -4.56 -7.33
C GLU A 49 6.66 -5.34 -7.99
N ASN A 50 6.60 -6.66 -7.81
CA ASN A 50 5.52 -7.49 -8.37
C ASN A 50 4.22 -7.28 -7.58
N ARG A 51 3.53 -6.17 -7.88
CA ARG A 51 2.27 -5.79 -7.24
C ARG A 51 1.22 -5.44 -8.28
N SER A 52 0.03 -6.02 -8.12
CA SER A 52 -1.16 -5.67 -8.89
C SER A 52 -2.16 -4.93 -8.01
N ARG A 53 -2.88 -3.97 -8.59
CA ARG A 53 -3.93 -3.25 -7.88
C ARG A 53 -5.18 -4.13 -7.75
N THR A 54 -5.45 -4.61 -6.54
CA THR A 54 -6.65 -5.41 -6.25
C THR A 54 -7.56 -4.63 -5.32
N ARG A 55 -8.82 -4.42 -5.71
CA ARG A 55 -9.82 -3.83 -4.80
C ARG A 55 -10.22 -4.85 -3.75
N TYR A 56 -10.58 -4.40 -2.55
CA TYR A 56 -10.99 -5.28 -1.45
C TYR A 56 -12.05 -6.33 -1.87
N ARG A 57 -13.06 -5.92 -2.66
CA ARG A 57 -14.11 -6.82 -3.18
C ARG A 57 -13.62 -7.95 -4.10
N GLN A 58 -12.40 -7.86 -4.62
CA GLN A 58 -11.79 -8.86 -5.50
C GLN A 58 -10.92 -9.86 -4.73
N ILE A 59 -10.74 -9.66 -3.42
CA ILE A 59 -10.04 -10.59 -2.55
C ILE A 59 -11.02 -11.68 -2.15
N SER A 60 -10.62 -12.95 -2.33
CA SER A 60 -11.45 -14.09 -1.93
C SER A 60 -11.78 -14.00 -0.43
N PRO A 61 -13.04 -14.20 -0.02
CA PRO A 61 -13.40 -14.32 1.40
C PRO A 61 -12.95 -15.66 2.00
N HIS A 62 -12.55 -16.62 1.16
CA HIS A 62 -11.97 -17.90 1.55
C HIS A 62 -10.51 -17.88 1.11
N PHE A 63 -9.63 -17.50 2.02
CA PHE A 63 -8.18 -17.50 1.79
C PHE A 63 -7.59 -18.85 2.18
#